data_AF-A0A9W9PCL6-F1
#
_entry.id   AF-A0A9W9PCL6-F1
#
_cell.length_a   1.000
_cell.length_b   1.000
_cell.length_c   1.000
_cell.angle_alpha   90.00
_cell.angle_beta   90.00
_cell.angle_gamma   90.00
#
_symmetry.space_group_name_H-M   'P 1'
#
loop_
_entity.id
_entity.type
_entity.pdbx_description
1 polymer ?
#
loop_
_entity_poly.entity_id
_entity_poly.type
_entity_poly.pdbx_seq_one_letter_code
_entity_poly.pdbx_strand_id
1 'polypeptide(L)'
;MYYSDAQHELTYLLAIPGSSGPMVGNPTANATGNGTSKPPCQNQQLLFVPGQDPTDHQMGFTQNATSNQIITKFIWYGHFSLVESDSGKYKSLFYAKKTEHDDVLSLQWNITDEDDEGDFISISMPGLPPSNA
;
A
#
# COMPACT_ATOMS: atom_id res chain seq x y z
N MET A 1 2.91 24.24 28.23
CA MET A 1 1.80 23.53 27.55
C MET A 1 2.14 23.59 26.07
N TYR A 2 2.81 22.56 25.55
CA TYR A 2 3.19 22.50 24.14
C TYR A 2 2.19 21.59 23.45
N TYR A 3 1.36 22.17 22.58
CA TYR A 3 0.63 21.41 21.57
C TYR A 3 1.65 20.96 20.53
N SER A 4 1.93 19.66 20.41
CA SER A 4 2.59 19.13 19.23
C SER A 4 1.50 18.81 18.22
N ASP A 5 1.34 19.69 17.25
CA ASP A 5 0.53 19.44 16.07
C ASP A 5 1.19 18.29 15.31
N ALA A 6 0.65 17.08 15.48
CA ALA A 6 1.08 15.92 14.71
C ALA A 6 0.67 16.18 13.27
N GLN A 7 1.62 16.68 12.48
CA GLN A 7 1.52 16.74 11.03
C GLN A 7 1.18 15.32 10.55
N HIS A 8 -0.08 15.08 10.23
CA HIS A 8 -0.50 13.89 9.51
C HIS A 8 0.12 14.00 8.11
N GLU A 9 1.32 13.46 7.93
CA GLU A 9 1.88 13.25 6.60
C GLU A 9 0.95 12.29 5.86
N LEU A 10 0.14 12.84 4.96
CA LEU A 10 -0.68 12.06 4.04
C LEU A 10 0.28 11.36 3.06
N THR A 11 0.60 10.10 3.31
CA THR A 11 1.37 9.29 2.37
C THR A 11 0.45 8.80 1.26
N TYR A 12 0.60 9.36 0.07
CA TYR A 12 -0.20 9.02 -1.11
C TYR A 12 0.33 7.78 -1.82
N LEU A 13 -0.55 6.82 -2.15
CA LEU A 13 -0.22 5.79 -3.13
C LEU A 13 -0.30 6.42 -4.53
N LEU A 14 0.84 6.59 -5.19
CA LEU A 14 0.87 7.10 -6.56
C LEU A 14 0.38 6.02 -7.54
N ALA A 15 -0.63 6.35 -8.35
CA ALA A 15 -1.09 5.52 -9.45
C ALA A 15 -0.80 6.21 -10.79
N ILE A 16 -0.26 5.48 -11.77
CA ILE A 16 0.00 6.01 -13.11
C ILE A 16 -0.82 5.21 -14.12
N PRO A 17 -1.53 5.88 -15.06
CA PRO A 17 -2.27 5.18 -16.10
C PRO A 17 -1.31 4.39 -16.99
N GLY A 18 -1.54 3.08 -17.12
CA GLY A 18 -0.92 2.29 -18.18
C GLY A 18 -1.54 2.68 -19.52
N SER A 19 -0.74 2.78 -20.59
CA SER A 19 -1.19 3.30 -21.91
C SER A 19 -2.35 2.52 -22.57
N SER A 20 -2.74 1.37 -22.02
CA SER A 20 -3.95 0.61 -22.41
C SER A 20 -4.31 -0.48 -21.39
N GLY A 21 -3.88 -0.33 -20.12
CA GLY A 21 -3.93 -1.39 -19.10
C GLY A 21 -4.46 -0.88 -17.75
N PRO A 22 -4.65 -1.78 -16.76
CA PRO A 22 -5.09 -1.39 -15.42
C PRO A 22 -4.13 -0.36 -14.81
N MET A 23 -4.68 0.53 -13.98
CA MET A 23 -3.86 1.50 -13.25
C MET A 23 -2.94 0.76 -12.27
N VAL A 24 -1.65 1.10 -12.29
CA VAL A 24 -0.63 0.44 -11.47
C VAL A 24 -0.29 1.33 -10.28
N GLY A 25 -0.33 0.76 -9.06
CA GLY A 25 0.10 1.43 -7.83
C GLY A 25 1.59 1.22 -7.58
N ASN A 26 2.23 2.17 -6.87
CA ASN A 26 3.67 2.17 -6.59
C ASN A 26 4.57 1.87 -7.81
N PRO A 27 4.43 2.65 -8.91
CA PRO A 27 5.20 2.41 -10.12
C PRO A 27 6.70 2.64 -9.84
N THR A 28 7.51 1.59 -9.87
CA THR A 28 8.96 1.71 -9.72
C THR A 28 9.61 2.33 -10.97
N ALA A 29 10.65 3.13 -10.77
CA ALA A 29 11.41 3.71 -11.87
C ALA A 29 12.38 2.65 -12.43
N ASN A 30 12.07 2.12 -13.61
CA ASN A 30 13.08 1.65 -14.57
C ASN A 30 12.44 1.40 -15.94
N ALA A 31 12.40 2.45 -16.76
CA ALA A 31 12.34 2.30 -18.21
C ALA A 31 13.34 3.30 -18.80
N THR A 32 14.54 2.83 -19.11
CA THR A 32 15.53 3.52 -19.97
C THR A 32 15.04 3.54 -21.43
N GLY A 33 13.81 4.00 -21.64
CA GLY A 33 13.20 4.22 -22.94
C GLY A 33 12.94 5.70 -23.10
N ASN A 34 13.75 6.34 -23.94
CA ASN A 34 13.72 7.75 -24.27
C ASN A 34 12.29 8.26 -24.58
N GLY A 35 11.68 9.06 -23.69
CA GLY A 35 10.39 9.70 -23.95
C GLY A 35 9.64 10.17 -22.70
N THR A 36 9.72 11.48 -22.45
CA THR A 36 8.83 12.29 -21.60
C THR A 36 8.71 11.90 -20.11
N SER A 37 9.57 12.54 -19.31
CA SER A 37 9.41 12.97 -17.91
C SER A 37 8.31 12.30 -17.06
N LYS A 38 8.70 11.32 -16.24
CA LYS A 38 7.88 10.68 -15.20
C LYS A 38 8.26 11.23 -13.80
N PRO A 39 7.36 11.25 -12.79
CA PRO A 39 7.62 11.93 -11.52
C PRO A 39 8.84 11.35 -10.79
N PRO A 40 9.65 12.19 -10.12
CA PRO A 40 10.81 11.74 -9.38
C PRO A 40 10.36 11.10 -8.05
N CYS A 41 10.00 9.82 -8.07
CA CYS A 41 9.63 9.07 -6.86
C CYS A 41 10.83 8.77 -5.94
N GLN A 42 12.00 9.37 -6.18
CA GLN A 42 13.29 9.02 -5.53
C GLN A 42 13.36 9.33 -4.02
N ASN A 43 12.32 9.89 -3.42
CA ASN A 43 12.18 10.07 -1.97
C ASN A 43 10.75 9.73 -1.48
N GLN A 44 9.98 8.94 -2.23
CA GLN A 44 8.62 8.58 -1.85
C GLN A 44 8.62 7.34 -0.98
N GLN A 45 7.88 7.39 0.14
CA GLN A 45 7.56 6.18 0.87
C GLN A 45 6.53 5.38 0.07
N LEU A 46 6.83 4.12 -0.23
CA LEU A 46 5.97 3.21 -0.97
C LEU A 46 5.22 2.32 0.01
N LEU A 47 3.92 2.14 -0.21
CA LEU A 47 3.15 1.14 0.53
C LEU A 47 3.74 -0.24 0.28
N PHE A 48 3.92 -1.06 1.31
CA PHE A 48 4.30 -2.46 1.16
C PHE A 48 3.25 -3.37 1.78
N VAL A 49 3.11 -4.56 1.19
CA VAL A 49 2.59 -5.73 1.91
C VAL A 49 3.76 -6.63 2.30
N PRO A 50 3.66 -7.37 3.41
CA PRO A 50 4.64 -8.37 3.76
C PRO A 50 4.77 -9.45 2.68
N GLY A 51 5.94 -10.09 2.66
CA GLY A 51 6.27 -11.22 1.80
C GLY A 51 5.45 -12.47 2.12
N GLN A 52 5.86 -13.60 1.53
CA GLN A 52 5.24 -14.88 1.82
C GLN A 52 5.57 -15.31 3.28
N ASP A 53 4.57 -15.86 3.98
CA ASP A 53 4.67 -16.42 5.33
C ASP A 53 5.31 -15.45 6.34
N PRO A 54 4.75 -14.23 6.50
CA PRO A 54 5.35 -13.26 7.39
C PRO A 54 5.15 -13.64 8.86
N THR A 55 6.16 -13.34 9.67
CA THR A 55 6.03 -13.40 11.14
C THR A 55 5.14 -12.28 11.68
N ASP A 56 5.05 -11.18 10.93
CA ASP A 56 4.21 -10.02 11.23
C ASP A 56 3.52 -9.59 9.94
N HIS A 57 2.19 -9.69 9.93
CA HIS A 57 1.33 -9.37 8.79
C HIS A 57 1.22 -7.86 8.52
N GLN A 58 1.97 -7.05 9.28
CA GLN A 58 1.91 -5.60 9.21
C GLN A 58 2.28 -5.04 7.84
N MET A 59 1.42 -4.16 7.36
CA MET A 59 1.69 -3.28 6.23
C MET A 59 2.26 -1.95 6.70
N GLY A 60 2.94 -1.25 5.81
CA GLY A 60 3.42 0.09 6.11
C GLY A 60 3.98 0.79 4.89
N PHE A 61 4.71 1.87 5.13
CA PHE A 61 5.36 2.63 4.08
C PHE A 61 6.88 2.54 4.23
N THR A 62 7.59 2.38 3.12
CA THR A 62 9.06 2.25 3.12
C THR A 62 9.68 2.97 1.94
N GLN A 63 10.83 3.60 2.17
CA GLN A 63 11.67 4.13 1.07
C GLN A 63 12.68 3.08 0.58
N ASN A 64 12.97 2.08 1.42
CA ASN A 64 13.99 1.05 1.18
C ASN A 64 13.37 -0.32 1.50
N ALA A 65 12.58 -0.84 0.56
CA ALA A 65 11.93 -2.14 0.72
C ALA A 65 12.98 -3.25 0.94
N THR A 66 12.78 -4.07 1.98
CA THR A 66 13.56 -5.29 2.17
C THR A 66 13.04 -6.42 1.27
N SER A 67 13.72 -7.56 1.24
CA SER A 67 13.26 -8.75 0.48
C SER A 67 11.87 -9.23 0.90
N ASN A 68 11.45 -8.91 2.13
CA ASN A 68 10.16 -9.33 2.69
C ASN A 68 9.10 -8.23 2.62
N GLN A 69 9.38 -7.13 1.90
CA GLN A 69 8.44 -6.02 1.70
C GLN A 69 8.14 -5.91 0.22
N ILE A 70 6.93 -6.31 -0.17
CA ILE A 70 6.48 -6.28 -1.56
C ILE A 70 5.85 -4.92 -1.85
N ILE A 71 6.48 -4.15 -2.73
CA ILE A 71 6.04 -2.79 -3.12
C ILE A 71 5.43 -2.71 -4.53
N THR A 72 5.58 -3.72 -5.38
CA THR A 72 5.30 -3.63 -6.83
C THR A 72 3.99 -4.28 -7.30
N LYS A 73 3.29 -5.00 -6.44
CA LYS A 73 2.15 -5.86 -6.85
C LYS A 73 0.78 -5.17 -6.72
N PHE A 74 0.75 -3.87 -6.44
CA PHE A 74 -0.48 -3.11 -6.30
C PHE A 74 -1.07 -2.74 -7.66
N ILE A 75 -2.33 -3.11 -7.85
CA ILE A 75 -3.12 -2.77 -9.03
C ILE A 75 -4.40 -2.09 -8.60
N TRP A 76 -5.03 -1.37 -9.52
CA TRP A 76 -6.32 -0.75 -9.30
C TRP A 76 -7.37 -1.37 -10.21
N TYR A 77 -8.46 -1.85 -9.61
CA TYR A 77 -9.65 -2.33 -10.32
C TYR A 77 -10.82 -1.39 -10.04
N GLY A 78 -11.20 -0.59 -11.05
CA GLY A 78 -12.10 0.53 -10.85
C GLY A 78 -11.51 1.52 -9.84
N HIS A 79 -12.14 1.64 -8.68
CA HIS A 79 -11.71 2.52 -7.58
C HIS A 79 -11.06 1.77 -6.41
N PHE A 80 -10.80 0.46 -6.50
CA PHE A 80 -10.24 -0.29 -5.38
C PHE A 80 -8.84 -0.77 -5.68
N SER A 81 -7.96 -0.67 -4.68
CA SER A 81 -6.64 -1.28 -4.74
C SER A 81 -6.75 -2.77 -4.48
N LEU A 82 -6.04 -3.57 -5.27
CA LEU A 82 -5.85 -5.01 -5.10
C LEU A 82 -4.35 -5.31 -5.15
N VAL A 83 -3.96 -6.48 -4.64
CA VAL A 83 -2.60 -7.00 -4.80
C VAL A 83 -2.62 -8.24 -5.69
N GLU A 84 -1.77 -8.25 -6.70
CA GLU A 84 -1.54 -9.42 -7.54
C GLU A 84 -0.70 -10.47 -6.79
N SER A 85 -1.15 -11.72 -6.82
CA SER A 85 -0.39 -12.87 -6.32
C SER A 85 0.59 -13.39 -7.37
N ASP A 86 1.56 -14.20 -6.98
CA ASP A 86 2.50 -14.85 -7.93
C ASP A 86 1.81 -15.75 -8.98
N SER A 87 0.56 -16.14 -8.71
CA SER A 87 -0.30 -16.88 -9.65
C SER A 87 -1.05 -16.00 -10.65
N GLY A 88 -0.87 -14.68 -10.64
CA GLY A 88 -1.60 -13.71 -11.46
C GLY A 88 -3.03 -13.43 -10.99
N LYS A 89 -3.46 -14.02 -9.85
CA LYS A 89 -4.77 -13.73 -9.25
C LYS A 89 -4.72 -12.45 -8.43
N TYR A 90 -5.77 -11.65 -8.49
CA TYR A 90 -5.91 -10.41 -7.72
C TYR A 90 -6.66 -10.65 -6.42
N LYS A 91 -6.14 -10.11 -5.31
CA LYS A 91 -6.71 -10.29 -3.98
C LYS A 91 -6.84 -8.97 -3.23
N SER A 92 -7.86 -8.88 -2.37
CA SER A 92 -8.06 -7.80 -1.40
C SER A 92 -8.04 -8.43 -0.01
N LEU A 93 -6.86 -8.50 0.60
CA LEU A 93 -6.66 -9.13 1.91
C LEU A 93 -6.19 -8.09 2.94
N PHE A 94 -6.80 -6.92 2.89
CA PHE A 94 -6.48 -5.82 3.80
C PHE A 94 -7.32 -5.94 5.07
N TYR A 95 -6.66 -5.80 6.20
CA TYR A 95 -7.28 -5.83 7.51
C TYR A 95 -6.78 -4.66 8.36
N ALA A 96 -7.58 -4.24 9.32
CA ALA A 96 -7.20 -3.32 10.37
C ALA A 96 -7.18 -4.05 11.71
N LYS A 97 -6.14 -3.82 12.51
CA LYS A 97 -6.03 -4.31 13.90
C LYS A 97 -5.87 -3.12 14.84
N LYS A 98 -6.65 -3.09 15.92
CA LYS A 98 -6.49 -2.09 16.99
C LYS A 98 -5.10 -2.18 17.61
N THR A 99 -4.51 -1.03 17.87
CA THR A 99 -3.25 -0.95 18.61
C THR A 99 -3.51 -0.70 20.10
N GLU A 100 -2.47 -0.61 20.90
CA GLU A 100 -2.55 -0.20 22.32
C GLU A 100 -2.95 1.27 22.50
N HIS A 101 -2.91 2.06 21.42
CA HIS A 101 -3.37 3.45 21.41
C HIS A 101 -4.79 3.54 20.87
N ASP A 102 -5.64 4.25 21.63
CA ASP A 102 -7.00 4.56 21.21
C ASP A 102 -6.99 5.28 19.86
N ASP A 103 -7.96 4.93 19.00
CA ASP A 103 -8.16 5.45 17.65
C ASP A 103 -7.01 5.23 16.64
N VAL A 104 -5.97 4.47 17.01
CA VAL A 104 -4.89 4.07 16.09
C VAL A 104 -5.08 2.62 15.66
N LEU A 105 -5.22 2.43 14.35
CA LEU A 105 -5.33 1.13 13.69
C LEU A 105 -4.05 0.83 12.91
N SER A 106 -3.55 -0.39 13.07
CA SER A 106 -2.48 -0.94 12.22
C SER A 106 -3.08 -1.62 11.00
N LEU A 107 -2.48 -1.41 9.83
CA LEU A 107 -2.83 -2.11 8.60
C LEU A 107 -2.14 -3.47 8.56
N GLN A 108 -2.89 -4.48 8.15
CA GLN A 108 -2.48 -5.87 8.16
C GLN A 108 -2.85 -6.52 6.81
N TRP A 109 -2.03 -7.46 6.35
CA TRP A 109 -2.21 -8.15 5.08
C TRP A 109 -2.30 -9.66 5.27
N ASN A 110 -3.29 -10.29 4.64
CA ASN A 110 -3.39 -11.76 4.55
C ASN A 110 -3.41 -12.47 5.92
N ILE A 111 -4.14 -11.89 6.88
CA ILE A 111 -4.48 -12.55 8.14
C ILE A 111 -5.29 -13.81 7.85
N THR A 112 -4.93 -14.90 8.50
CA THR A 112 -5.65 -16.17 8.48
C THR A 112 -6.26 -16.47 9.85
N ASP A 113 -7.22 -17.37 9.90
CA ASP A 113 -7.88 -17.79 11.16
C ASP A 113 -6.88 -18.45 12.15
N GLU A 114 -5.65 -18.79 11.73
CA GLU A 114 -4.60 -19.28 12.62
C GLU A 114 -3.83 -18.15 13.33
N ASP A 115 -3.98 -16.91 12.85
CA ASP A 115 -3.36 -15.69 13.38
C ASP A 115 -4.24 -15.01 14.47
N ASP A 116 -5.26 -15.74 14.97
CA ASP A 116 -6.46 -15.30 15.72
C ASP A 116 -6.22 -14.68 17.12
N GLU A 117 -5.01 -14.23 17.42
CA GLU A 117 -4.71 -13.53 18.68
C GLU A 117 -5.11 -12.04 18.65
N GLY A 118 -6.01 -11.61 17.76
CA GLY A 118 -6.41 -10.20 17.67
C GLY A 118 -7.77 -9.90 17.02
N ASP A 119 -8.38 -8.79 17.42
CA ASP A 119 -9.58 -8.24 16.77
C ASP A 119 -9.20 -7.62 15.40
N PHE A 120 -9.29 -8.42 14.33
CA PHE A 120 -9.07 -7.97 12.96
C PHE A 120 -10.39 -7.59 12.27
N ILE A 121 -10.37 -6.49 11.51
CA ILE A 121 -11.51 -6.02 10.72
C ILE A 121 -11.10 -5.98 9.27
N SER A 122 -11.79 -6.72 8.40
CA SER A 122 -11.56 -6.65 6.95
C SER A 122 -11.89 -5.26 6.42
N ILE A 123 -11.01 -4.69 5.60
CA ILE A 123 -11.19 -3.38 4.99
C ILE A 123 -11.00 -3.43 3.47
N SER A 124 -11.46 -2.38 2.79
CA SER A 124 -11.16 -2.13 1.39
C SER A 124 -10.38 -0.81 1.28
N MET A 125 -9.46 -0.71 0.31
CA MET A 125 -8.71 0.52 0.06
C MET A 125 -9.26 1.23 -1.20
N PRO A 126 -10.20 2.18 -1.05
CA PRO A 126 -10.70 2.95 -2.16
C PRO A 126 -9.71 4.06 -2.57
N GLY A 127 -9.61 4.28 -3.87
CA GLY A 127 -8.89 5.40 -4.47
C GLY A 127 -9.84 6.59 -4.54
N LEU A 128 -9.42 7.70 -3.97
CA LEU A 128 -10.14 8.95 -4.10
C LEU A 128 -9.65 9.67 -5.36
N PRO A 129 -10.54 10.25 -6.17
CA PRO A 129 -10.11 11.16 -7.22
C PRO A 129 -9.27 12.28 -6.59
N PRO A 130 -8.25 12.81 -7.30
CA PRO A 130 -7.47 13.94 -6.79
C PRO A 130 -8.42 15.05 -6.38
N SER A 131 -8.21 15.63 -5.19
CA SER A 131 -8.91 16.87 -4.84
C SER A 131 -8.52 17.89 -5.90
N ASN A 132 -9.48 18.29 -6.72
CA ASN A 132 -9.36 19.40 -7.63
C ASN A 132 -8.85 20.62 -6.86
N ALA A 133 -7.58 20.97 -7.08
CA ALA A 133 -7.07 22.31 -6.86
C ALA A 133 -7.36 23.14 -8.12
#